data_AF-A0A4Z0HEC1-F1
#
_entry.id   AF-A0A4Z0HEC1-F1
#
_cell.length_a   1.000
_cell.length_b   1.000
_cell.length_c   1.000
_cell.angle_alpha   90.00
_cell.angle_beta   90.00
_cell.angle_gamma   90.00
#
_symmetry.space_group_name_H-M   'P 1'
#
loop_
_entity.id
_entity.type
_entity.pdbx_description
1 polymer ?
#
loop_
_entity_poly.entity_id
_entity_poly.type
_entity_poly.pdbx_seq_one_letter_code
_entity_poly.pdbx_strand_id
1 'polypeptide(L)'
;MRRRDVLRISALAGAAGALTLEPVVFAHAEQRADGDGGGEQTRTVRGHLPTGAPDFVYLPVEVPDGVREISVSYGYDKPQVPAGTQGNACDIGIFDERGIELGGR
;
A
#
# COMPACT_ATOMS: atom_id res chain seq x y z
N MET A 1 -20.39 4.39 -20.53
CA MET A 1 -18.94 4.39 -20.84
C MET A 1 -18.27 5.44 -19.96
N ARG A 2 -17.16 5.07 -19.33
CA ARG A 2 -16.49 5.76 -18.20
C ARG A 2 -15.31 6.61 -18.73
N ARG A 3 -14.90 7.59 -17.92
CA ARG A 3 -13.54 8.19 -17.80
C ARG A 3 -13.23 9.45 -18.61
N ARG A 4 -13.55 10.59 -18.00
CA ARG A 4 -12.59 11.68 -17.78
C ARG A 4 -12.51 11.80 -16.25
N ASP A 5 -11.35 11.87 -15.62
CA ASP A 5 -10.67 13.14 -15.46
C ASP A 5 -9.15 13.04 -15.30
N VAL A 6 -8.56 14.18 -15.61
CA VAL A 6 -7.16 14.53 -15.87
C VAL A 6 -6.32 14.48 -14.60
N LEU A 7 -5.17 13.80 -14.66
CA LEU A 7 -4.14 13.88 -13.62
C LEU A 7 -3.22 15.08 -13.90
N ARG A 8 -3.25 16.09 -13.02
CA ARG A 8 -2.27 17.21 -13.01
C ARG A 8 -1.03 16.75 -12.25
N ILE A 9 0.12 16.77 -12.92
CA ILE A 9 1.43 16.51 -12.31
C ILE A 9 1.98 17.84 -11.80
N SER A 10 1.96 18.03 -10.49
CA SER A 10 2.69 19.11 -9.80
C SER A 10 4.04 18.56 -9.37
N ALA A 11 5.13 19.05 -9.98
CA ALA A 11 6.48 18.73 -9.53
C ALA A 11 6.76 19.45 -8.20
N LEU A 12 6.95 18.68 -7.11
CA LEU A 12 7.45 19.19 -5.84
C LEU A 12 8.91 18.73 -5.67
N ALA A 13 9.81 19.69 -5.59
CA ALA A 13 11.20 19.48 -5.24
C ALA A 13 11.33 19.41 -3.70
N GLY A 14 12.04 18.39 -3.21
CA GLY A 14 12.81 18.44 -1.96
C GLY A 14 12.06 18.28 -0.63
N ALA A 15 11.83 17.03 -0.23
CA ALA A 15 11.94 16.56 1.16
C ALA A 15 12.13 15.03 1.11
N ALA A 16 13.03 14.46 1.93
CA ALA A 16 13.12 13.01 2.15
C ALA A 16 11.93 12.54 3.02
N GLY A 17 10.72 12.91 2.62
CA GLY A 17 9.50 12.33 3.13
C GLY A 17 9.33 10.99 2.46
N ALA A 18 9.10 9.94 3.25
CA ALA A 18 8.59 8.70 2.71
C ALA A 18 7.41 9.04 1.79
N LEU A 19 7.43 8.54 0.54
CA LEU A 19 6.24 8.61 -0.30
C LEU A 19 5.17 7.80 0.43
N THR A 20 4.26 8.50 1.09
CA THR A 20 3.15 7.88 1.80
C THR A 20 1.98 7.80 0.83
N LEU A 21 1.50 6.58 0.60
CA LEU A 21 0.31 6.35 -0.21
C LEU A 21 -0.94 6.81 0.53
N GLU A 22 -2.05 6.99 -0.20
CA GLU A 22 -3.33 7.26 0.45
C GLU A 22 -3.71 6.12 1.41
N PRO A 23 -4.20 6.42 2.63
CA PRO A 23 -4.56 5.39 3.59
C PRO A 23 -5.64 4.42 3.10
N VAL A 24 -5.48 3.15 3.46
CA VAL A 24 -6.52 2.13 3.27
C VAL A 24 -7.31 1.98 4.56
N VAL A 25 -8.59 2.36 4.52
CA VAL A 25 -9.50 2.35 5.66
C VAL A 25 -10.58 1.27 5.48
N PHE A 26 -10.79 0.49 6.55
CA PHE A 26 -11.83 -0.53 6.64
C PHE A 26 -12.94 -0.05 7.59
N ALA A 27 -14.19 -0.47 7.36
CA ALA A 27 -15.29 -0.11 8.26
C ALA A 27 -15.22 -0.94 9.55
N HIS A 28 -15.53 -0.33 10.70
CA HIS A 28 -15.48 -0.96 12.02
C HIS A 28 -16.22 -2.31 12.07
N ALA A 29 -15.58 -3.31 12.68
CA ALA A 29 -16.13 -4.65 12.81
C ALA A 29 -17.37 -4.70 13.71
N GLU A 30 -17.47 -3.81 14.71
CA GLU A 30 -18.54 -3.81 15.71
C GLU A 30 -19.93 -3.49 15.13
N GLN A 31 -20.00 -2.75 14.03
CA GLN A 31 -21.26 -2.26 13.47
C GLN A 31 -22.08 -3.33 12.72
N ARG A 32 -21.59 -4.58 12.65
CA ARG A 32 -22.29 -5.73 12.04
C ARG A 32 -22.85 -6.74 13.04
N ALA A 33 -22.76 -6.47 14.35
CA ALA A 33 -23.18 -7.43 15.38
C ALA A 33 -24.71 -7.73 15.39
N ASP A 34 -25.54 -6.93 14.71
CA ASP A 34 -27.01 -7.06 14.72
C ASP A 34 -27.62 -7.84 13.53
N GLY A 35 -26.82 -8.47 12.67
CA GLY A 35 -27.37 -9.37 11.65
C GLY A 35 -26.44 -9.63 10.48
N ASP A 36 -26.01 -10.88 10.37
CA ASP A 36 -25.02 -11.44 9.43
C ASP A 36 -23.56 -11.10 9.76
N GLY A 37 -22.77 -12.15 9.97
CA GLY A 37 -21.53 -12.12 10.75
C GLY A 37 -20.48 -11.12 10.26
N GLY A 38 -19.58 -10.74 11.18
CA GLY A 38 -18.38 -9.96 10.87
C GLY A 38 -17.52 -10.67 9.83
N GLY A 39 -17.83 -10.45 8.55
CA GLY A 39 -17.22 -11.11 7.42
C GLY A 39 -15.95 -10.40 6.94
N GLU A 40 -15.15 -11.15 6.18
CA GLU A 40 -13.94 -10.68 5.50
C GLU A 40 -14.22 -9.41 4.67
N GLN A 41 -13.33 -8.43 4.77
CA GLN A 41 -13.36 -7.23 3.93
C GLN A 41 -12.10 -7.19 3.07
N THR A 42 -12.28 -7.00 1.76
CA THR A 42 -11.18 -6.84 0.81
C THR A 42 -11.17 -5.43 0.23
N ARG A 43 -10.00 -4.80 0.19
CA ARG A 43 -9.74 -3.54 -0.52
C ARG A 43 -8.61 -3.75 -1.51
N THR A 44 -8.71 -3.13 -2.69
CA THR A 44 -7.66 -3.21 -3.72
C THR A 44 -7.20 -1.81 -4.08
N VAL A 45 -5.91 -1.56 -3.92
CA VAL A 45 -5.25 -0.32 -4.32
C VAL A 45 -4.45 -0.58 -5.60
N ARG A 46 -4.44 0.40 -6.50
CA ARG A 46 -3.63 0.37 -7.73
C ARG A 46 -2.90 1.70 -7.85
N GLY A 47 -1.66 1.64 -8.32
CA GLY A 47 -0.82 2.81 -8.48
C GLY A 47 0.35 2.54 -9.42
N HIS A 48 1.24 3.53 -9.54
CA HIS A 48 2.46 3.43 -10.30
C HIS A 48 3.59 4.06 -9.50
N LEU A 49 4.66 3.30 -9.29
CA LEU A 49 5.91 3.81 -8.74
C LEU A 49 6.83 4.14 -9.92
N PRO A 50 7.27 5.42 -10.07
CA PRO A 50 8.18 5.79 -11.14
C PRO A 50 9.57 5.17 -10.95
N THR A 51 10.34 5.07 -12.03
CA THR A 51 11.76 4.70 -11.93
C THR A 51 12.49 5.64 -10.98
N GLY A 52 13.27 5.08 -10.05
CA GLY A 52 13.94 5.86 -9.00
C GLY A 52 13.05 6.21 -7.81
N ALA A 53 11.86 5.61 -7.68
CA ALA A 53 11.11 5.63 -6.43
C ALA A 53 11.97 5.10 -5.26
N PRO A 54 11.71 5.56 -4.02
CA PRO A 54 12.40 5.05 -2.85
C PRO A 54 12.26 3.54 -2.70
N ASP A 55 13.29 2.90 -2.12
CA ASP A 55 13.30 1.45 -1.86
C ASP A 55 12.16 1.02 -0.92
N PHE A 56 11.70 1.93 -0.05
CA PHE A 56 10.57 1.72 0.85
C PHE A 56 9.52 2.82 0.66
N VAL A 57 8.28 2.37 0.43
CA VAL A 57 7.09 3.24 0.29
C VAL A 57 6.12 2.83 1.39
N TYR A 58 5.68 3.79 2.20
CA TYR A 58 4.78 3.50 3.31
C TYR A 58 3.33 3.47 2.81
N LEU A 59 2.62 2.38 3.10
CA LEU A 59 1.19 2.23 2.86
C LEU A 59 0.47 2.28 4.22
N PRO A 60 -0.23 3.37 4.55
CA PRO A 60 -0.99 3.44 5.79
C PRO A 60 -2.19 2.50 5.71
N VAL A 61 -2.31 1.61 6.69
CA VAL A 61 -3.46 0.73 6.86
C VAL A 61 -4.01 0.95 8.26
N GLU A 62 -5.26 1.39 8.34
CA GLU A 62 -5.97 1.50 9.61
C GLU A 62 -6.71 0.18 9.86
N VAL A 63 -6.31 -0.53 10.91
CA VAL A 63 -6.88 -1.83 11.29
C VAL A 63 -7.91 -1.57 12.39
N PRO A 64 -9.21 -1.79 12.13
CA PRO A 64 -10.23 -1.55 13.14
C PRO A 64 -10.11 -2.49 14.34
N ASP A 65 -10.59 -2.03 15.49
CA ASP A 65 -10.69 -2.84 16.70
C ASP A 65 -11.45 -4.15 16.45
N GLY A 66 -10.96 -5.23 17.06
CA GLY A 66 -11.53 -6.58 16.95
C GLY A 66 -11.11 -7.38 15.72
N VAL A 67 -10.34 -6.80 14.78
CA VAL A 67 -9.73 -7.54 13.66
C VAL A 67 -8.63 -8.46 14.19
N ARG A 68 -8.66 -9.73 13.76
CA ARG A 68 -7.70 -10.76 14.19
C ARG A 68 -6.74 -11.21 13.10
N GLU A 69 -7.01 -10.85 11.85
CA GLU A 69 -6.24 -11.30 10.70
C GLU A 69 -6.18 -10.20 9.63
N ILE A 70 -5.01 -10.03 9.03
CA ILE A 70 -4.80 -9.22 7.84
C ILE A 70 -4.24 -10.15 6.77
N SER A 71 -4.96 -10.29 5.66
CA SER A 71 -4.49 -11.02 4.48
C SER A 71 -4.08 -10.03 3.40
N VAL A 72 -2.88 -10.20 2.88
CA VAL A 72 -2.30 -9.30 1.87
C VAL A 72 -1.92 -10.10 0.64
N SER A 73 -2.37 -9.63 -0.51
CA SER A 73 -1.92 -10.09 -1.82
C SER A 73 -1.48 -8.89 -2.65
N TYR A 74 -0.46 -9.09 -3.47
CA TYR A 74 0.07 -8.05 -4.33
C TYR A 74 0.39 -8.60 -5.73
N GLY A 75 0.43 -7.69 -6.68
CA GLY A 75 0.89 -7.93 -8.04
C GLY A 75 1.51 -6.66 -8.59
N TYR A 76 2.58 -6.82 -9.37
CA TYR A 76 3.29 -5.70 -9.97
C TYR A 76 3.76 -6.07 -11.37
N ASP A 77 3.92 -5.06 -12.21
CA ASP A 77 4.53 -5.22 -13.51
C ASP A 77 6.06 -5.29 -13.36
N LYS A 78 6.69 -6.24 -14.07
CA LYS A 78 8.15 -6.37 -14.15
C LYS A 78 8.63 -6.12 -15.59
N PRO A 79 8.77 -4.85 -16.01
CA PRO A 79 9.27 -4.52 -17.34
C PRO A 79 10.66 -5.12 -17.59
N GLN A 80 10.92 -5.50 -18.85
CA GLN A 80 12.24 -5.95 -19.26
C GLN A 80 13.25 -4.80 -19.17
N VAL A 81 14.47 -5.11 -18.73
CA VAL A 81 15.58 -4.16 -18.63
C VAL A 81 16.76 -4.63 -19.51
N PRO A 82 17.63 -3.73 -19.99
CA PRO A 82 18.81 -4.10 -20.75
C PRO A 82 19.71 -5.10 -20.01
N ALA A 83 20.47 -5.90 -20.76
CA ALA A 83 21.43 -6.84 -20.18
C ALA A 83 22.42 -6.13 -19.25
N GLY A 84 22.68 -6.73 -18.09
CA GLY A 84 23.53 -6.14 -17.05
C GLY A 84 22.83 -5.11 -16.15
N THR A 85 21.57 -4.76 -16.43
CA THR A 85 20.77 -3.89 -15.55
C THR A 85 19.97 -4.74 -14.57
N GLN A 86 19.96 -4.36 -13.29
CA GLN A 86 19.11 -4.99 -12.30
C GLN A 86 17.64 -4.61 -12.57
N GLY A 87 16.78 -5.63 -12.68
CA GLY A 87 15.34 -5.43 -12.89
C GLY A 87 14.62 -4.98 -11.61
N ASN A 88 13.34 -4.64 -11.76
CA ASN A 88 12.50 -4.29 -10.62
C ASN A 88 12.19 -5.52 -9.75
N ALA A 89 12.13 -5.32 -8.44
CA ALA A 89 11.61 -6.25 -7.45
C ALA A 89 10.70 -5.47 -6.50
N CYS A 90 9.50 -5.96 -6.27
CA CYS A 90 8.54 -5.37 -5.35
C CYS A 90 8.08 -6.47 -4.41
N ASP A 91 8.12 -6.19 -3.12
CA ASP A 91 7.64 -7.06 -2.05
C ASP A 91 6.91 -6.21 -1.01
N ILE A 92 6.11 -6.86 -0.16
CA ILE A 92 5.34 -6.18 0.88
C ILE A 92 5.77 -6.68 2.26
N GLY A 93 6.14 -5.73 3.12
CA GLY A 93 6.40 -5.98 4.53
C GLY A 93 5.28 -5.41 5.40
N ILE A 94 4.92 -6.13 6.46
CA ILE A 94 4.04 -5.63 7.51
C ILE A 94 4.90 -5.48 8.76
N PHE A 95 4.85 -4.28 9.34
CA PHE A 95 5.60 -3.92 10.53
C PHE A 95 4.63 -3.41 11.58
N ASP A 96 4.89 -3.74 12.84
CA ASP A 96 4.16 -3.18 13.97
C ASP A 96 4.77 -1.84 14.40
N GLU A 97 4.40 -1.33 15.57
CA GLU A 97 4.89 -0.03 16.07
C GLU A 97 6.41 0.06 16.23
N ARG A 98 7.13 -1.07 16.18
CA ARG A 98 8.58 -1.12 16.23
C ARG A 98 9.26 -0.71 14.92
N GLY A 99 8.49 -0.53 13.85
CA GLY A 99 8.97 0.08 12.60
C GLY A 99 9.77 -0.83 11.68
N ILE A 100 10.43 -0.21 10.69
CA ILE A 100 11.10 -0.88 9.55
C ILE A 100 12.60 -1.13 9.76
N GLU A 101 13.15 -0.71 10.90
CA GLU A 101 14.58 -0.92 11.18
C GLU A 101 14.90 -2.42 11.36
N LEU A 102 16.15 -2.79 11.06
CA LEU A 102 16.62 -4.16 11.19
C LEU A 102 16.45 -4.66 12.63
N GLY A 103 15.56 -5.65 12.80
CA GLY A 103 15.23 -6.23 14.10
C GLY A 103 14.08 -5.54 14.83
N GLY A 104 13.40 -4.56 14.21
CA GLY A 104 12.28 -3.83 14.80
C GLY A 104 12.68 -3.13 16.10
N ARG A 105 13.65 -2.22 16.03
CA ARG A 105 14.14 -1.43 17.16
C ARG A 105 14.06 0.05 16.86
#